data_AF-A0A6D2HMK7-F1
#
_entry.id   AF-A0A6D2HMK7-F1
#
_cell.length_a   1.000
_cell.length_b   1.000
_cell.length_c   1.000
_cell.angle_alpha   90.00
_cell.angle_beta   90.00
_cell.angle_gamma   90.00
#
_symmetry.space_group_name_H-M   'P 1'
#
loop_
_entity.id
_entity.type
_entity.pdbx_description
1 polymer ?
#
loop_
_entity_poly.entity_id
_entity_poly.type
_entity_poly.pdbx_seq_one_letter_code
_entity_poly.pdbx_strand_id
1 'polypeptide(L)'
;MSMEDDFSEDDEMMNTNMNMIEGASDSEAESLSDSDSENEITEKLPEPTKTAINNRDGLLDKLQDIAWPETVEWIHKLTVVTDQGETSIDVNDDLARESSFFNQALEGTKEACLKLQEMGLPFLRPADYYAEMVKSDTHMEKVKSKLLYEKKQIEESEERRKARDSKKIAKEVHSQRTKEKSKQKKDDIESVKKWRKQRQQSGFSDKGPELDLEFGNGKSFTKGGGKKRPGVTPGDRSGGKGKSVSRMGNKKREFRDSKFGHGGRKGLSKQNTAETTNDFKGGFRGGKAQAAGNKRQKR
;
A
#
# COMPACT_ATOMS: atom_id res chain seq x y z
N MET A 1 -5.22 -27.98 -42.24
CA MET A 1 -4.72 -28.33 -40.91
C MET A 1 -5.20 -27.23 -39.99
N SER A 2 -6.23 -27.58 -39.25
CA SER A 2 -6.97 -26.76 -38.30
C SER A 2 -6.10 -26.34 -37.12
N MET A 3 -6.29 -25.11 -36.65
CA MET A 3 -6.25 -24.86 -35.22
C MET A 3 -7.19 -23.69 -34.94
N GLU A 4 -8.36 -24.07 -34.42
CA GLU A 4 -9.49 -23.24 -34.09
C GLU A 4 -9.19 -22.17 -33.03
N ASP A 5 -9.88 -21.04 -33.21
CA ASP A 5 -10.25 -20.05 -32.19
C ASP A 5 -10.85 -20.70 -30.93
N ASP A 6 -10.37 -20.29 -29.75
CA ASP A 6 -11.08 -20.48 -28.48
C ASP A 6 -10.97 -19.18 -27.67
N PHE A 7 -11.81 -18.20 -28.00
CA PHE A 7 -12.02 -17.00 -27.20
C PHE A 7 -13.33 -17.19 -26.44
N SER A 8 -13.24 -17.90 -25.31
CA SER A 8 -14.36 -18.18 -24.43
C SER A 8 -14.83 -16.91 -23.71
N GLU A 9 -16.13 -16.65 -23.87
CA GLU A 9 -16.95 -15.71 -23.12
C GLU A 9 -16.78 -15.90 -21.60
N ASP A 10 -16.15 -14.95 -20.92
CA ASP A 10 -16.11 -14.93 -19.45
C ASP A 10 -15.94 -13.51 -18.85
N ASP A 11 -16.50 -12.49 -19.51
CA ASP A 11 -16.38 -11.08 -19.09
C ASP A 11 -17.63 -10.49 -18.41
N GLU A 12 -18.63 -11.32 -18.07
CA GLU A 12 -19.89 -10.87 -17.44
C GLU A 12 -19.94 -10.96 -15.90
N MET A 13 -18.83 -11.27 -15.20
CA MET A 13 -18.85 -11.49 -13.73
C MET A 13 -18.00 -10.51 -12.89
N MET A 14 -17.78 -9.27 -13.33
CA MET A 14 -17.04 -8.26 -12.55
C MET A 14 -17.86 -7.03 -12.12
N ASN A 15 -19.17 -6.98 -12.38
CA ASN A 15 -19.97 -5.76 -12.20
C ASN A 15 -20.89 -5.70 -10.96
N THR A 16 -20.59 -6.45 -9.90
CA THR A 16 -21.45 -6.51 -8.69
C THR A 16 -20.75 -6.12 -7.38
N ASN A 17 -19.66 -5.34 -7.43
CA ASN A 17 -18.98 -4.88 -6.21
C ASN A 17 -18.74 -3.36 -6.14
N MET A 18 -19.59 -2.57 -6.78
CA MET A 18 -19.46 -1.11 -6.88
C MET A 18 -20.52 -0.35 -6.08
N ASN A 19 -20.99 -0.85 -4.91
CA ASN A 19 -21.99 -0.10 -4.13
C ASN A 19 -22.06 -0.45 -2.63
N MET A 20 -20.91 -0.59 -1.96
CA MET A 20 -20.85 -0.55 -0.49
C MET A 20 -19.44 -0.13 -0.02
N ILE A 21 -19.17 1.18 -0.01
CA ILE A 21 -18.20 1.87 0.87
C ILE A 21 -18.52 3.37 0.74
N GLU A 22 -19.63 3.78 1.34
CA GLU A 22 -19.90 5.16 1.74
C GLU A 22 -20.60 5.05 3.09
N GLY A 23 -19.97 5.56 4.15
CA GLY A 23 -20.53 5.56 5.51
C GLY A 23 -19.83 4.63 6.50
N ALA A 24 -18.58 4.93 6.84
CA ALA A 24 -17.96 4.51 8.10
C ALA A 24 -16.90 5.56 8.50
N SER A 25 -17.37 6.76 8.78
CA SER A 25 -16.67 7.68 9.68
C SER A 25 -17.05 7.21 11.09
N ASP A 26 -16.26 6.30 11.66
CA ASP A 26 -16.35 5.99 13.08
C ASP A 26 -14.95 6.03 13.69
N SER A 27 -14.88 6.86 14.71
CA SER A 27 -13.72 7.31 15.44
C SER A 27 -13.30 6.26 16.46
N GLU A 28 -12.32 5.43 16.12
CA GLU A 28 -11.66 4.54 17.08
C GLU A 28 -10.14 4.71 16.91
N ALA A 29 -9.67 5.92 17.18
CA ALA A 29 -8.28 6.15 17.55
C ALA A 29 -8.13 5.70 19.01
N GLU A 30 -7.88 4.41 19.19
CA GLU A 30 -7.38 3.83 20.44
C GLU A 30 -6.07 4.54 20.81
N SER A 31 -6.20 5.61 21.61
CA SER A 31 -5.10 6.27 22.29
C SER A 31 -4.61 5.35 23.41
N LEU A 32 -3.71 4.43 23.07
CA LEU A 32 -2.81 3.82 24.04
C LEU A 32 -1.82 4.91 24.46
N SER A 33 -2.29 5.78 25.35
CA SER A 33 -1.44 6.66 26.15
C SER A 33 -0.69 5.77 27.12
N ASP A 34 0.45 5.25 26.65
CA ASP A 34 1.46 4.66 27.51
C ASP A 34 1.80 5.68 28.59
N SER A 35 1.54 5.31 29.82
CA SER A 35 1.88 6.08 31.01
C SER A 35 3.37 5.91 31.28
N ASP A 36 4.21 6.36 30.35
CA ASP A 36 5.61 6.68 30.64
C ASP A 36 5.64 8.15 31.02
N SER A 37 5.49 8.38 32.32
CA SER A 37 5.93 9.60 32.98
C SER A 37 7.44 9.69 32.79
N GLU A 38 7.86 10.16 31.62
CA GLU A 38 9.16 10.81 31.46
C GLU A 38 9.16 11.94 32.47
N ASN A 39 10.06 11.85 33.45
CA ASN A 39 10.49 13.01 34.20
C ASN A 39 11.08 14.00 33.18
N GLU A 40 10.21 14.78 32.53
CA GLU A 40 10.55 16.11 32.08
C GLU A 40 11.01 16.84 33.33
N ILE A 41 12.33 16.81 33.56
CA ILE A 41 13.01 17.87 34.28
C ILE A 41 12.87 19.10 33.38
N THR A 42 11.66 19.65 33.34
CA THR A 42 11.45 21.05 33.04
C THR A 42 12.05 21.79 34.23
N GLU A 43 13.37 21.94 34.21
CA GLU A 43 14.04 23.00 34.95
C GLU A 43 13.38 24.29 34.50
N LYS A 44 12.34 24.70 35.24
CA LYS A 44 11.74 26.02 35.10
C LYS A 44 12.87 26.99 35.33
N LEU A 45 13.38 27.56 34.24
CA LEU A 45 14.31 28.67 34.29
C LEU A 45 13.70 29.71 35.24
N PRO A 46 14.44 30.19 36.25
CA PRO A 46 13.92 31.16 37.19
C PRO A 46 13.44 32.37 36.40
N GLU A 47 12.17 32.77 36.60
CA GLU A 47 11.63 33.98 36.00
C GLU A 47 12.55 35.15 36.35
N PRO A 48 13.00 35.97 35.37
CA PRO A 48 13.96 37.01 35.64
C PRO A 48 13.35 37.98 36.66
N THR A 49 14.02 38.12 37.79
CA THR A 49 13.63 39.09 38.80
C THR A 49 13.62 40.48 38.17
N LYS A 50 12.64 41.32 38.53
CA LYS A 50 12.39 42.64 37.92
C LYS A 50 13.55 43.65 38.05
N THR A 51 14.66 43.24 38.66
CA THR A 51 15.89 44.00 38.87
C THR A 51 17.08 43.27 38.26
N ALA A 52 17.02 42.93 36.97
CA ALA A 52 18.18 42.43 36.24
C ALA A 52 19.21 43.57 36.09
N ILE A 53 20.16 43.66 37.03
CA ILE A 53 21.28 44.60 36.95
C ILE A 53 22.35 43.96 36.05
N ASN A 54 22.58 44.54 34.88
CA ASN A 54 23.63 44.10 33.96
C ASN A 54 25.00 44.63 34.44
N ASN A 55 25.65 43.91 35.36
CA ASN A 55 27.02 44.22 35.81
C ASN A 55 28.04 43.76 34.76
N ARG A 56 28.30 44.61 33.77
CA ARG A 56 29.25 44.31 32.69
C ARG A 56 30.69 44.14 33.19
N ASP A 57 31.11 44.94 34.16
CA ASP A 57 32.49 44.92 34.66
C ASP A 57 32.80 43.60 35.38
N GLY A 58 31.86 43.13 36.21
CA GLY A 58 31.99 41.81 36.84
C GLY A 58 31.96 40.64 35.86
N LEU A 59 31.21 40.76 34.75
CA LEU A 59 31.22 39.73 33.69
C LEU A 59 32.55 39.68 32.96
N LEU A 60 33.16 40.84 32.66
CA LEU A 60 34.48 40.91 32.02
C LEU A 60 35.58 40.37 32.94
N ASP A 61 35.54 40.68 34.23
CA ASP A 61 36.48 40.16 35.23
C ASP A 61 36.41 38.62 35.31
N LYS A 62 35.19 38.06 35.37
CA LYS A 62 34.99 36.61 35.35
C LYS A 62 35.37 35.96 34.02
N LEU A 63 35.19 36.65 32.90
CA LEU A 63 35.63 36.17 31.60
C LEU A 63 37.15 36.04 31.59
N GLN A 64 37.89 37.02 32.12
CA GLN A 64 39.35 36.95 32.20
C GLN A 64 39.83 35.80 33.08
N ASP A 65 39.15 35.51 34.18
CA ASP A 65 39.47 34.37 35.06
C ASP A 65 39.31 33.00 34.36
N ILE A 66 38.32 32.87 33.47
CA ILE A 66 37.93 31.59 32.84
C ILE A 66 38.56 31.41 31.45
N ALA A 67 38.83 32.51 30.75
CA ALA A 67 39.27 32.49 29.36
C ALA A 67 40.62 31.79 29.21
N TRP A 68 40.72 30.97 28.17
CA TRP A 68 41.99 30.36 27.78
C TRP A 68 42.95 31.43 27.27
N PRO A 69 44.27 31.29 27.55
CA PRO A 69 45.27 32.18 26.98
C PRO A 69 45.20 32.19 25.44
N GLU A 70 45.47 33.35 24.84
CA GLU A 70 45.51 33.53 23.38
C GLU A 70 46.65 32.73 22.73
N THR A 71 47.68 32.37 23.50
CA THR A 71 48.85 31.61 23.06
C THR A 71 48.58 30.13 22.78
N VAL A 72 47.43 29.60 23.21
CA VAL A 72 47.10 28.18 23.06
C VAL A 72 46.68 27.89 21.61
N GLU A 73 47.36 26.91 21.01
CA GLU A 73 47.08 26.42 19.65
C GLU A 73 45.62 25.99 19.48
N TRP A 74 45.11 26.17 18.27
CA TRP A 74 43.70 25.90 17.96
C TRP A 74 43.31 24.43 18.18
N ILE A 75 44.24 23.48 18.05
CA ILE A 75 44.03 22.04 18.29
C ILE A 75 43.48 21.76 19.69
N HIS A 76 43.83 22.57 20.69
CA HIS A 76 43.33 22.38 22.05
C HIS A 76 41.93 22.97 22.26
N LYS A 77 41.54 23.95 21.43
CA LYS A 77 40.26 24.64 21.51
C LYS A 77 39.19 23.98 20.63
N LEU A 78 39.58 23.49 19.44
CA LEU A 78 38.71 22.92 18.40
C LEU A 78 37.40 23.70 18.15
N THR A 79 37.42 25.00 18.42
CA THR A 79 36.25 25.86 18.34
C THR A 79 36.30 26.66 17.06
N VAL A 80 35.19 26.68 16.32
CA VAL A 80 35.00 27.54 15.14
C VAL A 80 33.82 28.44 15.42
N VAL A 81 34.03 29.75 15.27
CA VAL A 81 33.00 30.76 15.44
C VAL A 81 32.57 31.20 14.04
N THR A 82 31.34 30.88 13.68
CA THR A 82 30.73 31.30 12.41
C THR A 82 29.93 32.57 12.65
N ASP A 83 30.37 33.70 12.10
CA ASP A 83 29.59 34.95 12.11
C ASP A 83 28.51 34.89 11.03
N GLN A 84 27.47 34.09 11.29
CA GLN A 84 26.22 34.26 10.59
C GLN A 84 25.54 35.47 11.24
N GLY A 85 25.71 36.65 10.63
CA GLY A 85 25.04 37.88 11.07
C GLY A 85 23.54 37.65 11.26
N GLU A 86 22.83 38.54 11.94
CA GLU A 86 21.41 38.37 12.35
C GLU A 86 20.51 37.87 11.21
N THR A 87 20.44 36.54 11.04
CA THR A 87 19.53 35.91 10.08
C THR A 87 18.16 36.04 10.70
N SER A 88 17.34 36.94 10.15
CA SER A 88 15.95 37.14 10.54
C SER A 88 15.11 35.92 10.14
N ILE A 89 15.31 34.82 10.87
CA ILE A 89 14.55 33.59 10.69
C ILE A 89 13.35 33.68 11.63
N ASP A 90 12.17 33.38 11.12
CA ASP A 90 10.99 33.25 11.96
C ASP A 90 11.19 32.09 12.93
N VAL A 91 11.17 32.37 14.22
CA VAL A 91 11.40 31.40 15.29
C VAL A 91 10.37 30.26 15.25
N ASN A 92 9.19 30.50 14.66
CA ASN A 92 8.11 29.52 14.57
C ASN A 92 8.19 28.61 13.34
N ASP A 93 9.02 28.94 12.35
CA ASP A 93 9.25 28.07 11.19
C ASP A 93 10.43 27.13 11.48
N ASP A 94 10.09 25.92 11.92
CA ASP A 94 11.08 24.93 12.33
C ASP A 94 11.95 24.44 11.16
N LEU A 95 11.38 24.29 9.95
CA LEU A 95 12.15 23.81 8.80
C LEU A 95 13.21 24.81 8.35
N ALA A 96 12.86 26.10 8.34
CA ALA A 96 13.81 27.17 8.03
C ALA A 96 14.90 27.26 9.10
N ARG A 97 14.53 27.10 10.38
CA ARG A 97 15.44 27.12 11.53
C ARG A 97 16.37 25.91 11.57
N GLU A 98 15.87 24.70 11.31
CA GLU A 98 16.71 23.51 11.19
C GLU A 98 17.70 23.63 10.03
N SER A 99 17.25 24.21 8.91
CA SER A 99 18.11 24.44 7.74
C SER A 99 19.24 25.44 8.04
N SER A 100 18.99 26.49 8.83
CA SER A 100 20.05 27.43 9.21
C SER A 100 21.06 26.80 10.16
N PHE A 101 20.61 26.05 11.18
CA PHE A 101 21.50 25.32 12.09
C PHE A 101 22.35 24.30 11.33
N PHE A 102 21.76 23.60 10.37
CA PHE A 102 22.47 22.67 9.51
C PHE A 102 23.55 23.38 8.68
N ASN A 103 23.21 24.50 8.04
CA ASN A 103 24.15 25.27 7.22
C ASN A 103 25.29 25.85 8.06
N GLN A 104 25.00 26.34 9.27
CA GLN A 104 25.98 26.82 10.23
C GLN A 104 26.96 25.72 10.65
N ALA A 105 26.45 24.55 11.01
CA ALA A 105 27.28 23.40 11.37
C ALA A 105 28.15 22.94 10.19
N LEU A 106 27.58 22.96 8.97
CA LEU A 106 28.28 22.57 7.74
C LEU A 106 29.42 23.54 7.41
N GLU A 107 29.19 24.85 7.52
CA GLU A 107 30.21 25.88 7.32
C GLU A 107 31.33 25.77 8.34
N GLY A 108 30.99 25.69 9.63
CA GLY A 108 31.98 25.51 10.70
C GLY A 108 32.79 24.22 10.54
N THR A 109 32.16 23.13 10.08
CA THR A 109 32.86 21.87 9.78
C THR A 109 33.85 22.03 8.63
N LYS A 110 33.48 22.75 7.56
CA LYS A 110 34.39 23.00 6.43
C LYS A 110 35.62 23.78 6.87
N GLU A 111 35.45 24.84 7.65
CA GLU A 111 36.57 25.62 8.18
C GLU A 111 37.47 24.78 9.10
N ALA A 112 36.87 23.96 9.96
CA ALA A 112 37.63 23.05 10.82
C ALA A 112 38.43 22.02 9.99
N CYS A 113 37.83 21.45 8.95
CA CYS A 113 38.51 20.53 8.04
C CYS A 113 39.71 21.18 7.33
N LEU A 114 39.57 22.42 6.87
CA LEU A 114 40.67 23.16 6.24
C LEU A 114 41.83 23.35 7.21
N LYS A 115 41.56 23.79 8.44
CA LYS A 115 42.58 23.94 9.50
C LYS A 115 43.27 22.61 9.82
N LEU A 116 42.50 21.52 9.95
CA LEU A 116 43.06 20.19 10.20
C LEU A 116 43.95 19.70 9.05
N GLN A 117 43.57 20.01 7.81
CA GLN A 117 44.34 19.67 6.62
C GLN A 117 45.65 20.48 6.54
N GLU A 118 45.63 21.77 6.87
CA GLU A 118 46.84 22.62 6.95
C GLU A 118 47.84 22.09 8.00
N MET A 119 47.34 21.56 9.12
CA MET A 119 48.16 20.95 10.16
C MET A 119 48.59 19.51 9.82
N GLY A 120 48.10 18.93 8.72
CA GLY A 120 48.43 17.57 8.30
C GLY A 120 47.84 16.47 9.19
N LEU A 121 46.75 16.74 9.92
CA LEU A 121 46.11 15.78 10.82
C LEU A 121 45.01 14.97 10.12
N PRO A 122 44.95 13.64 10.32
CA PRO A 122 43.87 12.82 9.79
C PRO A 122 42.57 13.10 10.54
N PHE A 123 41.51 13.47 9.83
CA PHE A 123 40.20 13.79 10.42
C PHE A 123 39.08 12.82 10.03
N LEU A 124 39.25 12.04 8.96
CA LEU A 124 38.26 11.05 8.54
C LEU A 124 38.42 9.76 9.34
N ARG A 125 37.30 9.23 9.85
CA ARG A 125 37.27 7.91 10.48
C ARG A 125 37.46 6.81 9.42
N PRO A 126 38.51 5.98 9.51
CA PRO A 126 38.66 4.83 8.62
C PRO A 126 37.54 3.80 8.80
N ALA A 127 37.11 3.16 7.71
CA ALA A 127 36.04 2.15 7.74
C ALA A 127 36.43 0.89 8.56
N ASP A 128 37.72 0.61 8.67
CA ASP A 128 38.28 -0.54 9.40
C ASP A 128 38.57 -0.23 10.89
N TYR A 129 38.25 0.98 11.35
CA TYR A 129 38.45 1.38 12.74
C TYR A 129 37.19 1.13 13.58
N TYR A 130 37.17 -0.03 14.26
CA TYR A 130 36.11 -0.44 15.18
C TYR A 130 36.42 0.01 16.61
N ALA A 131 35.75 1.08 17.03
CA ALA A 131 35.76 1.60 18.40
C ALA A 131 34.32 1.76 18.88
N GLU A 132 34.14 1.92 20.19
CA GLU A 132 32.83 2.16 20.78
C GLU A 132 32.23 3.47 20.22
N MET A 133 31.01 3.37 19.69
CA MET A 133 30.26 4.50 19.15
C MET A 133 29.22 4.96 20.18
N VAL A 134 28.81 6.23 20.09
CA VAL A 134 27.80 6.82 21.00
C VAL A 134 26.49 6.02 21.02
N LYS A 135 26.11 5.39 19.90
CA LYS A 135 24.92 4.54 19.78
C LYS A 135 25.36 3.11 19.44
N SER A 136 24.72 2.13 20.08
CA SER A 136 24.99 0.71 19.81
C SER A 136 24.51 0.29 18.42
N ASP A 137 25.14 -0.74 17.86
CA ASP A 137 24.74 -1.32 16.58
C ASP A 137 23.31 -1.87 16.61
N THR A 138 22.91 -2.45 17.74
CA THR A 138 21.54 -2.95 17.97
C THR A 138 20.50 -1.84 17.92
N HIS A 139 20.84 -0.63 18.36
CA HIS A 139 19.97 0.54 18.24
C HIS A 139 19.93 1.02 16.78
N MET A 140 21.07 1.11 16.10
CA MET A 140 21.14 1.55 14.70
C MET A 140 20.44 0.59 13.73
N GLU A 141 20.45 -0.71 14.02
CA GLU A 141 19.69 -1.71 13.26
C GLU A 141 18.17 -1.45 13.35
N LYS A 142 17.65 -1.08 14.53
CA LYS A 142 16.24 -0.69 14.70
C LYS A 142 15.89 0.58 13.94
N VAL A 143 16.77 1.58 13.93
CA VAL A 143 16.56 2.81 13.15
C VAL A 143 16.52 2.48 11.65
N LYS A 144 17.48 1.67 11.18
CA LYS A 144 17.54 1.25 9.78
C LYS A 144 16.31 0.43 9.36
N SER A 145 15.82 -0.46 10.22
CA SER A 145 14.63 -1.25 9.92
C SER A 145 13.37 -0.38 9.81
N LYS A 146 13.21 0.66 10.66
CA LYS A 146 12.13 1.64 10.54
C LYS A 146 12.20 2.43 9.22
N LEU A 147 13.38 2.92 8.84
CA LEU A 147 13.55 3.64 7.57
C LEU A 147 13.23 2.77 6.35
N LEU A 148 13.65 1.50 6.36
CA LEU A 148 13.31 0.55 5.29
C LEU A 148 11.82 0.24 5.24
N TYR A 149 11.16 0.15 6.41
CA TYR A 149 9.72 -0.02 6.50
C TYR A 149 8.98 1.17 5.90
N GLU A 150 9.32 2.40 6.29
CA GLU A 150 8.71 3.62 5.74
C GLU A 150 8.91 3.74 4.23
N LYS A 151 10.12 3.47 3.74
CA LYS A 151 10.41 3.45 2.30
C LYS A 151 9.53 2.44 1.55
N LYS A 152 9.37 1.24 2.10
CA LYS A 152 8.52 0.20 1.51
C LYS A 152 7.04 0.62 1.50
N GLN A 153 6.56 1.26 2.56
CA GLN A 153 5.19 1.78 2.62
C GLN A 153 4.94 2.85 1.56
N ILE A 154 5.89 3.76 1.35
CA ILE A 154 5.82 4.79 0.29
C ILE A 154 5.79 4.12 -1.08
N GLU A 155 6.72 3.19 -1.35
CA GLU A 155 6.81 2.46 -2.61
C GLU A 155 5.52 1.69 -2.92
N GLU A 156 4.95 0.98 -1.95
CA GLU A 156 3.69 0.26 -2.12
C GLU A 156 2.51 1.21 -2.39
N SER A 157 2.50 2.39 -1.76
CA SER A 157 1.48 3.42 -2.01
C SER A 157 1.58 3.98 -3.44
N GLU A 158 2.80 4.21 -3.92
CA GLU A 158 3.08 4.67 -5.28
C GLU A 158 2.74 3.61 -6.31
N GLU A 159 3.13 2.35 -6.09
CA GLU A 159 2.79 1.23 -6.95
C GLU A 159 1.27 1.04 -7.05
N ARG A 160 0.56 1.16 -5.92
CA ARG A 160 -0.91 1.11 -5.90
C ARG A 160 -1.54 2.29 -6.67
N ARG A 161 -0.94 3.48 -6.63
CA ARG A 161 -1.38 4.63 -7.46
C ARG A 161 -1.12 4.36 -8.94
N LYS A 162 0.10 3.96 -9.30
CA LYS A 162 0.50 3.58 -10.67
C LYS A 162 -0.39 2.46 -11.24
N ALA A 163 -0.73 1.45 -10.45
CA ALA A 163 -1.62 0.36 -10.84
C ALA A 163 -3.07 0.81 -11.05
N ARG A 164 -3.55 1.83 -10.32
CA ARG A 164 -4.87 2.41 -10.55
C ARG A 164 -4.89 3.22 -11.84
N ASP A 165 -3.85 4.02 -12.07
CA ASP A 165 -3.76 4.86 -13.27
C ASP A 165 -3.54 4.01 -14.53
N SER A 166 -2.71 2.95 -14.45
CA SER A 166 -2.54 1.99 -15.55
C SER A 166 -3.84 1.27 -15.90
N LYS A 167 -4.67 0.89 -14.91
CA LYS A 167 -5.99 0.30 -15.15
C LYS A 167 -6.95 1.28 -15.83
N LYS A 168 -6.94 2.57 -15.47
CA LYS A 168 -7.76 3.59 -16.14
C LYS A 168 -7.35 3.77 -17.59
N ILE A 169 -6.05 3.91 -17.84
CA ILE A 169 -5.49 4.06 -19.19
C ILE A 169 -5.77 2.80 -20.01
N ALA A 170 -5.59 1.61 -19.45
CA ALA A 170 -5.87 0.35 -20.15
C ALA A 170 -7.33 0.25 -20.59
N LYS A 171 -8.30 0.69 -19.77
CA LYS A 171 -9.71 0.74 -20.15
C LYS A 171 -9.97 1.72 -21.29
N GLU A 172 -9.38 2.90 -21.22
CA GLU A 172 -9.52 3.90 -22.29
C GLU A 172 -8.91 3.40 -23.60
N VAL A 173 -7.68 2.89 -23.56
CA VAL A 173 -6.98 2.30 -24.71
C VAL A 173 -7.79 1.15 -25.31
N HIS A 174 -8.37 0.28 -24.47
CA HIS A 174 -9.24 -0.79 -24.96
C HIS A 174 -10.48 -0.23 -25.68
N SER A 175 -11.12 0.79 -25.12
CA SER A 175 -12.29 1.43 -25.73
C SER A 175 -11.95 2.12 -27.07
N GLN A 176 -10.80 2.80 -27.14
CA GLN A 176 -10.31 3.46 -28.34
C GLN A 176 -9.97 2.42 -29.41
N ARG A 177 -9.27 1.35 -29.05
CA ARG A 177 -8.93 0.27 -29.98
C ARG A 177 -10.17 -0.42 -30.56
N THR A 178 -11.22 -0.62 -29.77
CA THR A 178 -12.48 -1.18 -30.25
C THR A 178 -13.20 -0.21 -31.20
N LYS A 179 -13.20 1.10 -30.91
CA LYS A 179 -13.72 2.13 -31.82
C LYS A 179 -12.94 2.17 -33.13
N GLU A 180 -11.61 2.14 -33.09
CA GLU A 180 -10.75 2.08 -34.27
C GLU A 180 -11.02 0.84 -35.12
N LYS A 181 -11.08 -0.35 -34.51
CA LYS A 181 -11.45 -1.59 -35.20
C LYS A 181 -12.82 -1.50 -35.86
N SER A 182 -13.81 -0.90 -35.17
CA SER A 182 -15.16 -0.72 -35.74
C SER A 182 -15.15 0.26 -36.91
N LYS A 183 -14.33 1.31 -36.85
CA LYS A 183 -14.16 2.31 -37.92
C LYS A 183 -13.48 1.68 -39.13
N GLN A 184 -12.37 0.97 -38.92
CA GLN A 184 -11.69 0.21 -39.97
C GLN A 184 -12.65 -0.76 -40.69
N LYS A 185 -13.43 -1.55 -39.94
CA LYS A 185 -14.45 -2.44 -40.55
C LYS A 185 -15.50 -1.68 -41.37
N LYS A 186 -15.94 -0.50 -40.91
CA LYS A 186 -16.89 0.33 -41.66
C LYS A 186 -16.26 0.89 -42.93
N ASP A 187 -15.06 1.43 -42.83
CA ASP A 187 -14.29 1.97 -43.96
C ASP A 187 -14.02 0.87 -45.00
N ASP A 188 -13.68 -0.35 -44.56
CA ASP A 188 -13.51 -1.53 -45.41
C ASP A 188 -14.82 -1.91 -46.12
N ILE A 189 -15.94 -1.99 -45.40
CA ILE A 189 -17.26 -2.28 -45.99
C ILE A 189 -17.67 -1.19 -46.99
N GLU A 190 -17.41 0.08 -46.69
CA GLU A 190 -17.69 1.19 -47.60
C GLU A 190 -16.82 1.13 -48.85
N SER A 191 -15.53 0.78 -48.71
CA SER A 191 -14.64 0.57 -49.85
C SER A 191 -15.15 -0.56 -50.75
N VAL A 192 -15.55 -1.71 -50.17
CA VAL A 192 -16.12 -2.84 -50.92
C VAL A 192 -17.45 -2.46 -51.59
N LYS A 193 -18.31 -1.70 -50.91
CA LYS A 193 -19.55 -1.17 -51.51
C LYS A 193 -19.27 -0.24 -52.68
N LYS A 194 -18.29 0.66 -52.56
CA LYS A 194 -17.84 1.55 -53.64
C LYS A 194 -17.30 0.74 -54.82
N TRP A 195 -16.45 -0.26 -54.57
CA TRP A 195 -15.96 -1.19 -55.60
C TRP A 195 -17.09 -1.98 -56.26
N ARG A 196 -18.06 -2.49 -55.50
CA ARG A 196 -19.23 -3.20 -56.03
C ARG A 196 -20.09 -2.28 -56.91
N LYS A 197 -20.32 -1.04 -56.48
CA LYS A 197 -21.06 -0.03 -57.24
C LYS A 197 -20.30 0.37 -58.52
N GLN A 198 -18.98 0.52 -58.44
CA GLN A 198 -18.12 0.82 -59.58
C GLN A 198 -18.08 -0.36 -60.58
N ARG A 199 -18.03 -1.62 -60.12
CA ARG A 199 -18.13 -2.82 -60.95
C ARG A 199 -19.49 -2.94 -61.66
N GLN A 200 -20.58 -2.55 -60.98
CA GLN A 200 -21.92 -2.48 -61.57
C GLN A 200 -22.03 -1.36 -62.62
N GLN A 201 -21.39 -0.21 -62.39
CA GLN A 201 -21.39 0.92 -63.30
C GLN A 201 -20.43 0.75 -64.50
N SER A 202 -19.35 -0.01 -64.35
CA SER A 202 -18.37 -0.28 -65.41
C SER A 202 -18.81 -1.38 -66.39
N GLY A 203 -20.06 -1.86 -66.30
CA GLY A 203 -20.64 -2.77 -67.29
C GLY A 203 -19.96 -4.14 -67.40
N PHE A 204 -19.24 -4.61 -66.38
CA PHE A 204 -18.66 -5.96 -66.40
C PHE A 204 -19.80 -6.98 -66.25
N SER A 205 -20.22 -7.59 -67.36
CA SER A 205 -21.24 -8.63 -67.38
C SER A 205 -20.72 -9.88 -66.68
N ASP A 206 -21.23 -10.17 -65.49
CA ASP A 206 -21.00 -11.45 -64.83
C ASP A 206 -21.96 -12.48 -65.45
N LYS A 207 -21.54 -13.08 -66.56
CA LYS A 207 -22.01 -14.40 -66.97
C LYS A 207 -21.07 -15.42 -66.35
N GLY A 208 -21.20 -15.61 -65.04
CA GLY A 208 -20.59 -16.69 -64.25
C GLY A 208 -21.67 -17.25 -63.33
N PRO A 209 -21.72 -18.58 -63.10
CA PRO A 209 -22.91 -19.24 -62.60
C PRO A 209 -23.26 -18.71 -61.22
N GLU A 210 -24.53 -18.36 -61.09
CA GLU A 210 -25.25 -18.10 -59.86
C GLU A 210 -24.99 -19.27 -58.89
N LEU A 211 -24.02 -19.08 -57.97
CA LEU A 211 -23.92 -19.92 -56.79
C LEU A 211 -25.06 -19.50 -55.87
N ASP A 212 -26.22 -20.06 -56.16
CA ASP A 212 -27.34 -20.21 -55.25
C ASP A 212 -26.85 -20.96 -54.01
N LEU A 213 -26.30 -20.21 -53.05
CA LEU A 213 -26.11 -20.72 -51.70
C LEU A 213 -27.50 -20.70 -51.05
N GLU A 214 -28.26 -21.75 -51.33
CA GLU A 214 -29.45 -22.16 -50.61
C GLU A 214 -29.20 -21.96 -49.11
N PHE A 215 -29.83 -20.94 -48.53
CA PHE A 215 -30.04 -20.89 -47.09
C PHE A 215 -31.09 -21.95 -46.79
N GLY A 216 -30.62 -23.21 -46.72
CA GLY A 216 -31.43 -24.38 -46.48
C GLY A 216 -32.30 -24.16 -45.25
N ASN A 217 -33.61 -24.14 -45.50
CA ASN A 217 -34.67 -24.24 -44.50
C ASN A 217 -34.65 -25.65 -43.86
N GLY A 218 -33.51 -25.99 -43.25
CA GLY A 218 -33.17 -27.30 -42.73
C GLY A 218 -33.18 -27.30 -41.22
N LYS A 219 -34.26 -27.88 -40.67
CA LYS A 219 -34.45 -28.31 -39.28
C LYS A 219 -34.87 -27.20 -38.31
N SER A 220 -36.18 -27.08 -38.16
CA SER A 220 -36.77 -26.81 -36.85
C SER A 220 -36.09 -27.72 -35.82
N PHE A 221 -35.40 -27.12 -34.85
CA PHE A 221 -34.83 -27.86 -33.72
C PHE A 221 -36.02 -28.30 -32.85
N THR A 222 -36.61 -29.44 -33.20
CA THR A 222 -37.54 -30.14 -32.32
C THR A 222 -36.77 -30.45 -31.04
N LYS A 223 -37.35 -29.98 -29.93
CA LYS A 223 -36.92 -30.23 -28.56
C LYS A 223 -36.83 -31.76 -28.35
N GLY A 224 -35.66 -32.31 -28.63
CA GLY A 224 -35.37 -33.73 -28.49
C GLY A 224 -35.63 -34.16 -27.05
N GLY A 225 -36.55 -35.13 -26.90
CA GLY A 225 -36.91 -35.74 -25.65
C GLY A 225 -35.68 -36.19 -24.85
N GLY A 226 -35.75 -35.93 -23.54
CA GLY A 226 -34.67 -36.19 -22.61
C GLY A 226 -34.18 -37.63 -22.65
N LYS A 227 -32.99 -37.84 -23.22
CA LYS A 227 -32.16 -38.97 -22.84
C LYS A 227 -31.63 -38.70 -21.42
N LYS A 228 -32.36 -39.22 -20.43
CA LYS A 228 -31.90 -39.23 -19.03
C LYS A 228 -30.58 -40.00 -18.96
N ARG A 229 -29.52 -39.33 -18.52
CA ARG A 229 -28.27 -39.98 -18.12
C ARG A 229 -28.56 -40.71 -16.79
N PRO A 230 -28.28 -42.02 -16.66
CA PRO A 230 -28.48 -42.72 -15.39
C PRO A 230 -27.58 -42.08 -14.33
N GLY A 231 -28.16 -41.69 -13.19
CA GLY A 231 -27.40 -41.23 -12.01
C GLY A 231 -27.28 -39.71 -11.80
N VAL A 232 -28.06 -38.86 -12.48
CA VAL A 232 -28.07 -37.41 -12.22
C VAL A 232 -29.51 -36.92 -12.01
N THR A 233 -29.79 -36.28 -10.88
CA THR A 233 -31.09 -35.64 -10.61
C THR A 233 -31.24 -34.35 -11.43
N PRO A 234 -32.46 -34.03 -11.93
CA PRO A 234 -32.69 -32.78 -12.67
C PRO A 234 -32.35 -31.56 -11.80
N GLY A 235 -31.29 -30.83 -12.16
CA GLY A 235 -30.83 -29.62 -11.44
C GLY A 235 -29.37 -29.65 -10.99
N ASP A 236 -28.68 -30.80 -11.08
CA ASP A 236 -27.27 -30.89 -10.70
C ASP A 236 -26.34 -30.50 -11.88
N ARG A 237 -25.69 -29.35 -11.76
CA ARG A 237 -24.69 -28.83 -12.73
C ARG A 237 -23.27 -29.30 -12.43
N SER A 238 -23.06 -30.07 -11.36
CA SER A 238 -21.74 -30.62 -11.04
C SER A 238 -21.58 -31.97 -11.76
N GLY A 239 -20.89 -31.95 -12.91
CA GLY A 239 -20.67 -33.14 -13.73
C GLY A 239 -20.27 -34.35 -12.89
N GLY A 240 -21.08 -35.40 -12.94
CA GLY A 240 -21.00 -36.59 -12.08
C GLY A 240 -19.61 -37.21 -12.02
N LYS A 241 -18.84 -36.81 -11.00
CA LYS A 241 -17.70 -37.52 -10.40
C LYS A 241 -17.60 -37.10 -8.94
N GLY A 242 -18.54 -37.59 -8.13
CA GLY A 242 -18.45 -37.53 -6.68
C GLY A 242 -17.31 -38.41 -6.20
N LYS A 243 -16.10 -37.85 -6.07
CA LYS A 243 -15.00 -38.44 -5.32
C LYS A 243 -15.48 -38.57 -3.87
N SER A 244 -15.36 -39.77 -3.29
CA SER A 244 -15.65 -40.06 -1.88
C SER A 244 -14.83 -39.13 -0.97
N VAL A 245 -15.41 -37.98 -0.60
CA VAL A 245 -14.88 -37.11 0.45
C VAL A 245 -15.58 -37.55 1.73
N SER A 246 -14.78 -38.20 2.58
CA SER A 246 -15.00 -38.47 4.01
C SER A 246 -16.21 -37.74 4.62
N ARG A 247 -17.10 -38.51 5.26
CA ARG A 247 -18.27 -38.07 6.06
C ARG A 247 -17.96 -37.01 7.15
N MET A 248 -16.70 -36.61 7.32
CA MET A 248 -16.27 -35.58 8.27
C MET A 248 -16.46 -34.14 7.76
N GLY A 249 -16.58 -33.93 6.44
CA GLY A 249 -16.77 -32.58 5.86
C GLY A 249 -18.19 -32.03 5.92
N ASN A 250 -19.19 -32.90 6.14
CA ASN A 250 -20.60 -32.55 6.04
C ASN A 250 -21.13 -31.73 7.22
N LYS A 251 -20.62 -31.97 8.44
CA LYS A 251 -21.12 -31.30 9.66
C LYS A 251 -20.94 -29.77 9.66
N LYS A 252 -19.85 -29.26 9.06
CA LYS A 252 -19.62 -27.81 8.92
C LYS A 252 -20.58 -27.18 7.92
N ARG A 253 -20.93 -27.92 6.86
CA ARG A 253 -21.88 -27.46 5.85
C ARG A 253 -23.31 -27.53 6.39
N GLU A 254 -23.69 -28.65 7.00
CA GLU A 254 -24.96 -28.85 7.70
C GLU A 254 -25.20 -27.78 8.78
N PHE A 255 -24.18 -27.41 9.58
CA PHE A 255 -24.30 -26.33 10.57
C PHE A 255 -24.45 -24.95 9.92
N ARG A 256 -23.75 -24.68 8.82
CA ARG A 256 -23.93 -23.43 8.07
C ARG A 256 -25.29 -23.38 7.40
N ASP A 257 -25.80 -24.51 6.94
CA ASP A 257 -27.11 -24.61 6.31
C ASP A 257 -28.23 -24.55 7.34
N SER A 258 -28.03 -25.04 8.58
CA SER A 258 -28.98 -24.84 9.67
C SER A 258 -28.97 -23.40 10.18
N LYS A 259 -27.79 -22.78 10.31
CA LYS A 259 -27.65 -21.39 10.76
C LYS A 259 -28.10 -20.38 9.71
N PHE A 260 -27.89 -20.69 8.42
CA PHE A 260 -28.03 -19.72 7.35
C PHE A 260 -28.96 -20.14 6.20
N GLY A 261 -29.57 -21.33 6.26
CA GLY A 261 -30.40 -21.88 5.18
C GLY A 261 -29.58 -22.43 3.99
N HIS A 262 -30.12 -23.43 3.30
CA HIS A 262 -29.51 -24.01 2.11
C HIS A 262 -29.76 -23.10 0.89
N GLY A 263 -28.71 -22.42 0.41
CA GLY A 263 -28.60 -21.75 -0.91
C GLY A 263 -29.82 -21.00 -1.46
N GLY A 264 -29.86 -19.67 -1.30
CA GLY A 264 -30.85 -18.78 -1.93
C GLY A 264 -30.84 -17.37 -1.33
N ARG A 265 -31.56 -16.40 -1.95
CA ARG A 265 -31.74 -15.04 -1.40
C ARG A 265 -32.41 -15.15 -0.03
N LYS A 266 -31.64 -14.89 1.03
CA LYS A 266 -32.09 -14.96 2.41
C LYS A 266 -33.04 -13.80 2.65
N GLY A 267 -34.34 -14.10 2.72
CA GLY A 267 -35.31 -13.16 3.30
C GLY A 267 -34.80 -12.73 4.67
N LEU A 268 -35.09 -11.48 5.07
CA LEU A 268 -34.50 -10.77 6.20
C LEU A 268 -34.77 -11.39 7.60
N SER A 269 -34.98 -12.70 7.73
CA SER A 269 -35.18 -13.43 8.98
C SER A 269 -33.90 -13.57 9.84
N LYS A 270 -32.85 -12.79 9.57
CA LYS A 270 -31.61 -12.78 10.34
C LYS A 270 -31.70 -11.76 11.48
N GLN A 271 -32.39 -12.11 12.56
CA GLN A 271 -32.26 -11.41 13.83
C GLN A 271 -31.59 -12.33 14.85
N ASN A 272 -30.61 -11.81 15.59
CA ASN A 272 -29.98 -12.51 16.69
C ASN A 272 -31.01 -12.61 17.84
N THR A 273 -31.54 -13.79 18.09
CA THR A 273 -32.37 -14.04 19.28
C THR A 273 -31.47 -14.38 20.47
N ALA A 274 -31.91 -14.07 21.69
CA ALA A 274 -31.14 -14.29 22.92
C ALA A 274 -30.70 -15.75 23.12
N GLU A 275 -31.37 -16.72 22.49
CA GLU A 275 -30.99 -18.14 22.52
C GLU A 275 -29.82 -18.48 21.57
N THR A 276 -29.59 -17.68 20.53
CA THR A 276 -28.53 -17.93 19.52
C THR A 276 -27.17 -17.34 19.87
N THR A 277 -27.09 -16.53 20.93
CA THR A 277 -25.85 -15.85 21.35
C THR A 277 -24.89 -16.77 22.12
N ASN A 278 -25.38 -17.86 22.72
CA ASN A 278 -24.59 -18.76 23.58
C ASN A 278 -24.34 -20.17 23.00
N ASP A 279 -24.73 -20.45 21.74
CA ASP A 279 -24.49 -21.77 21.14
C ASP A 279 -23.11 -21.88 20.47
N PHE A 280 -22.11 -22.29 21.26
CA PHE A 280 -20.72 -22.48 20.81
C PHE A 280 -20.43 -23.86 20.17
N LYS A 281 -21.45 -24.64 19.79
CA LYS A 281 -21.24 -25.98 19.18
C LYS A 281 -20.57 -25.98 17.80
N GLY A 282 -20.47 -24.82 17.14
CA GLY A 282 -19.87 -24.65 15.82
C GLY A 282 -18.35 -24.48 15.84
N GLY A 283 -17.62 -25.57 16.04
CA GLY A 283 -16.15 -25.70 16.06
C GLY A 283 -15.29 -24.59 15.40
N PHE A 284 -14.99 -23.55 16.17
CA PHE A 284 -13.79 -22.71 16.02
C PHE A 284 -12.63 -23.39 16.74
N ARG A 285 -11.98 -24.35 16.07
CA ARG A 285 -10.61 -24.77 16.44
C ARG A 285 -9.64 -23.99 15.57
N GLY A 286 -9.25 -22.81 16.06
CA GLY A 286 -8.32 -21.90 15.41
C GLY A 286 -7.90 -20.83 16.40
N GLY A 287 -7.14 -21.23 17.41
CA GLY A 287 -6.64 -20.35 18.46
C GLY A 287 -6.14 -21.20 19.63
N LYS A 288 -4.84 -21.51 19.65
CA LYS A 288 -4.18 -21.98 20.87
C LYS A 288 -4.18 -20.81 21.86
N ALA A 289 -5.22 -20.71 22.68
CA ALA A 289 -5.13 -20.02 23.95
C ALA A 289 -4.52 -21.02 24.96
N GLN A 290 -3.22 -20.91 25.20
CA GLN A 290 -2.59 -21.57 26.34
C GLN A 290 -2.96 -20.79 27.61
N ALA A 291 -4.12 -21.13 28.19
CA ALA A 291 -4.40 -20.87 29.58
C ALA A 291 -4.01 -22.14 30.37
N ALA A 292 -2.77 -22.19 30.84
CA ALA A 292 -2.32 -23.20 31.80
C ALA A 292 -2.13 -22.50 33.15
N GLY A 293 -3.05 -22.79 34.06
CA GLY A 293 -3.15 -22.16 35.37
C GLY A 293 -2.09 -22.59 36.38
N ASN A 294 -1.94 -21.68 37.35
CA ASN A 294 -1.45 -21.86 38.72
C ASN A 294 -1.24 -23.30 39.22
N LYS A 295 0.01 -23.60 39.60
CA LYS A 295 0.33 -24.44 40.75
C LYS A 295 1.49 -23.83 41.54
N ARG A 296 1.17 -23.02 42.56
CA ARG A 296 2.11 -22.71 43.66
C ARG A 296 2.15 -23.91 44.59
N GLN A 297 3.26 -24.63 44.62
CA GLN A 297 3.57 -25.60 45.66
C GLN A 297 4.09 -24.86 46.90
N LYS A 298 3.53 -25.20 48.07
CA LYS A 298 4.13 -24.95 49.38
C LYS A 298 5.48 -25.66 49.46
N ARG A 299 6.50 -24.94 49.91
CA ARG A 299 7.40 -25.33 50.99
C ARG A 299 7.95 -24.08 51.63
#